data_AF-A0A892ZLC7-F1
#
_entry.id   AF-A0A892ZLC7-F1
#
_cell.length_a   1.000
_cell.length_b   1.000
_cell.length_c   1.000
_cell.angle_alpha   90.00
_cell.angle_beta   90.00
_cell.angle_gamma   90.00
#
_symmetry.space_group_name_H-M   'P 1'
#
loop_
_entity.id
_entity.type
_entity.pdbx_description
1 polymer ?
#
loop_
_entity_poly.entity_id
_entity_poly.type
_entity_poly.pdbx_seq_one_letter_code
_entity_poly.pdbx_strand_id
1 'polypeptide(L)'
;MKEKTMKKLLLALLAVSATGAAFADGIVGKWRTIDDATKKPKAIIQITESGGIYSGRIVALEAGVDPNCGDCDNAQKGKPLVGQTVLRGLRLDGDAYTGGKITDPKSGKVYSAKATVANGGKSLQVRGFMGISALGRTQTWQRVQ
;
A
#
# COMPACT_ATOMS: atom_id res chain seq x y z
N MET A 1 -70.31 -16.31 31.32
CA MET A 1 -69.03 -16.80 30.76
C MET A 1 -68.66 -15.89 29.61
N LYS A 2 -67.53 -15.17 29.70
CA LYS A 2 -67.16 -14.10 28.75
C LYS A 2 -66.31 -14.68 27.61
N GLU A 3 -66.80 -14.57 26.38
CA GLU A 3 -65.94 -14.61 25.18
C GLU A 3 -65.24 -13.26 25.01
N LYS A 4 -63.96 -13.26 24.62
CA LYS A 4 -63.45 -12.55 23.43
C LYS A 4 -61.93 -12.52 23.34
N THR A 5 -61.46 -12.87 22.14
CA THR A 5 -60.42 -12.18 21.39
C THR A 5 -58.96 -12.39 21.82
N MET A 6 -58.35 -13.34 21.09
CA MET A 6 -56.95 -13.38 20.69
C MET A 6 -56.37 -11.97 20.44
N LYS A 7 -55.44 -11.52 21.28
CA LYS A 7 -54.64 -10.31 21.07
C LYS A 7 -53.27 -10.72 20.56
N LYS A 8 -53.12 -10.65 19.23
CA LYS A 8 -51.82 -10.54 18.57
C LYS A 8 -51.18 -9.24 19.07
N LEU A 9 -50.06 -9.32 19.78
CA LEU A 9 -49.18 -8.17 19.97
C LEU A 9 -47.78 -8.56 19.49
N LEU A 10 -47.38 -7.94 18.38
CA LEU A 10 -46.05 -7.95 17.82
C LEU A 10 -45.06 -7.45 18.88
N LEU A 11 -43.94 -8.13 19.09
CA LEU A 11 -42.70 -7.48 19.51
C LEU A 11 -41.61 -7.83 18.50
N ALA A 12 -41.03 -6.77 17.95
CA ALA A 12 -40.13 -6.75 16.81
C ALA A 12 -38.84 -7.53 17.08
N LEU A 13 -38.46 -8.38 16.13
CA LEU A 13 -37.11 -8.92 16.04
C LEU A 13 -36.19 -7.73 15.69
N LEU A 14 -35.49 -7.18 16.69
CA LEU A 14 -34.39 -6.26 16.45
C LEU A 14 -33.30 -7.05 15.68
N ALA A 15 -33.35 -6.99 14.36
CA ALA A 15 -32.19 -7.26 13.54
C ALA A 15 -31.20 -6.12 13.81
N VAL A 16 -30.32 -6.31 14.79
CA VAL A 16 -29.09 -5.53 14.90
C VAL A 16 -28.27 -5.91 13.67
N SER A 17 -28.46 -5.15 12.60
CA SER A 17 -27.50 -5.07 11.51
C SER A 17 -26.23 -4.47 12.09
N ALA A 18 -25.34 -5.34 12.56
CA ALA A 18 -23.95 -4.99 12.74
C ALA A 18 -23.40 -4.66 11.34
N THR A 19 -23.53 -3.41 10.94
CA THR A 19 -22.73 -2.84 9.86
C THR A 19 -21.30 -2.89 10.34
N GLY A 20 -20.63 -4.01 10.07
CA GLY A 20 -19.18 -4.08 10.14
C GLY A 20 -18.67 -2.97 9.23
N ALA A 21 -18.11 -1.91 9.82
CA ALA A 21 -17.33 -0.95 9.08
C ALA A 21 -16.22 -1.76 8.42
N ALA A 22 -16.36 -2.05 7.14
CA ALA A 22 -15.28 -2.55 6.32
C ALA A 22 -14.27 -1.41 6.28
N PHE A 23 -13.36 -1.38 7.26
CA PHE A 23 -12.16 -0.56 7.17
C PHE A 23 -11.48 -1.03 5.88
N ALA A 24 -11.56 -0.22 4.82
CA ALA A 24 -10.73 -0.43 3.66
C ALA A 24 -9.29 -0.40 4.19
N ASP A 25 -8.59 -1.54 4.13
CA ASP A 25 -7.22 -1.65 4.61
C ASP A 25 -6.37 -0.55 3.95
N GLY A 26 -6.06 0.49 4.71
CA GLY A 26 -5.28 1.63 4.25
C GLY A 26 -3.87 1.22 3.82
N ILE A 27 -3.08 2.15 3.29
CA ILE A 27 -1.77 1.83 2.73
C ILE A 27 -0.73 1.35 3.78
N VAL A 28 -0.98 1.58 5.07
CA VAL A 28 -0.09 1.15 6.16
C VAL A 28 0.03 -0.39 6.17
N GLY A 29 1.25 -0.88 6.37
CA GLY A 29 1.56 -2.30 6.41
C GLY A 29 2.75 -2.70 5.56
N LYS A 30 2.95 -4.00 5.40
CA LYS A 30 4.04 -4.59 4.62
C LYS A 30 3.57 -4.93 3.21
N TRP A 31 4.39 -4.54 2.24
CA TRP A 31 4.10 -4.71 0.83
C TRP A 31 5.28 -5.34 0.11
N ARG A 32 5.04 -6.43 -0.59
CA ARG A 32 6.00 -7.12 -1.44
C ARG A 32 6.03 -6.46 -2.81
N THR A 33 7.20 -5.98 -3.23
CA THR A 33 7.42 -5.45 -4.57
C THR A 33 7.60 -6.57 -5.58
N ILE A 34 7.10 -6.36 -6.79
CA ILE A 34 7.21 -7.28 -7.92
C ILE A 34 8.03 -6.60 -9.02
N ASP A 35 9.04 -7.30 -9.54
CA ASP A 35 9.83 -6.83 -10.66
C ASP A 35 9.00 -6.82 -11.95
N ASP A 36 8.94 -5.70 -12.66
CA ASP A 36 8.07 -5.58 -13.83
C ASP A 36 8.51 -6.45 -15.00
N ALA A 37 9.81 -6.73 -15.13
CA ALA A 37 10.39 -7.52 -16.23
C ALA A 37 10.34 -9.02 -15.93
N THR A 38 10.78 -9.42 -14.74
CA THR A 38 10.90 -10.84 -14.37
C THR A 38 9.67 -11.41 -13.66
N LYS A 39 8.74 -10.54 -13.21
CA LYS A 39 7.57 -10.89 -12.39
C LYS A 39 7.90 -11.55 -11.05
N LYS A 40 9.16 -11.50 -10.62
CA LYS A 40 9.61 -12.07 -9.36
C LYS A 40 9.47 -11.07 -8.20
N PRO A 41 9.12 -11.53 -6.99
CA PRO A 41 9.26 -10.75 -5.77
C PRO A 41 10.68 -10.21 -5.57
N LYS A 42 10.83 -9.01 -5.01
CA LYS A 42 12.17 -8.44 -4.72
C LYS A 42 12.37 -8.00 -3.27
N ALA A 43 11.46 -7.20 -2.74
CA ALA A 43 11.65 -6.56 -1.45
C ALA A 43 10.33 -6.42 -0.70
N ILE A 44 10.42 -6.40 0.63
CA ILE A 44 9.31 -6.04 1.50
C ILE A 44 9.50 -4.58 1.94
N ILE A 45 8.50 -3.76 1.64
CA ILE A 45 8.44 -2.36 2.05
C ILE A 45 7.43 -2.23 3.19
N GLN A 46 7.88 -1.73 4.34
CA GLN A 46 6.99 -1.31 5.42
C GLN A 46 6.58 0.13 5.17
N ILE A 47 5.27 0.36 5.02
CA ILE A 47 4.67 1.69 4.99
C ILE A 47 4.18 2.02 6.40
N THR A 48 4.53 3.23 6.84
CA THR A 48 4.14 3.81 8.14
C THR A 48 3.53 5.18 7.90
N GLU A 49 2.74 5.63 8.87
CA GLU A 49 2.07 6.93 8.87
C GLU A 49 2.53 7.72 10.10
N SER A 50 2.75 9.02 9.92
CA SER A 50 3.02 9.96 11.00
C SER A 50 2.52 11.34 10.59
N GLY A 51 1.53 11.88 11.32
CA GLY A 51 1.01 13.23 11.08
C GLY A 51 0.37 13.42 9.70
N GLY A 52 -0.33 12.40 9.20
CA GLY A 52 -0.95 12.35 7.89
C GLY A 52 0.02 12.10 6.74
N ILE A 53 1.29 11.85 7.02
CA ILE A 53 2.34 11.63 6.02
C ILE A 53 2.75 10.16 6.01
N TYR A 54 2.69 9.54 4.84
CA TYR A 54 3.03 8.15 4.63
C TYR A 54 4.43 7.99 4.05
N SER A 55 5.22 7.09 4.64
CA SER A 55 6.59 6.77 4.22
C SER A 55 6.81 5.27 4.17
N GLY A 56 7.55 4.81 3.15
CA GLY A 56 7.87 3.40 2.89
C GLY A 56 9.37 3.12 2.97
N ARG A 57 9.76 2.16 3.80
CA ARG A 57 11.14 1.71 4.00
C ARG A 57 11.30 0.24 3.62
N ILE A 58 12.40 -0.10 2.95
CA ILE A 58 12.77 -1.51 2.69
C ILE A 58 13.14 -2.17 4.03
N VAL A 59 12.43 -3.23 4.42
CA VAL A 59 12.65 -3.96 5.68
C VAL A 59 13.18 -5.37 5.47
N ALA A 60 12.99 -5.94 4.28
CA ALA A 60 13.53 -7.24 3.91
C ALA A 60 13.69 -7.35 2.39
N LEU A 61 14.52 -8.30 1.97
CA LEU A 61 14.70 -8.69 0.58
C LEU A 61 14.28 -10.14 0.41
N GLU A 62 13.80 -10.47 -0.79
CA GLU A 62 13.45 -11.83 -1.17
C GLU A 62 14.72 -12.64 -1.48
N ALA A 63 14.62 -13.97 -1.36
CA ALA A 63 15.76 -14.86 -1.59
C ALA A 63 16.36 -14.68 -2.99
N GLY A 64 17.68 -14.61 -3.07
CA GLY A 64 18.42 -14.43 -4.33
C GLY A 64 18.51 -12.97 -4.81
N VAL A 65 18.00 -12.01 -4.04
CA VAL A 65 18.27 -10.59 -4.27
C VAL A 65 19.57 -10.19 -3.56
N ASP A 66 20.48 -9.55 -4.29
CA ASP A 66 21.73 -9.01 -3.72
C ASP A 66 21.39 -7.99 -2.61
N PRO A 67 21.89 -8.19 -1.36
CA PRO A 67 21.64 -7.26 -0.25
C PRO A 67 22.26 -5.88 -0.47
N ASN A 68 23.35 -5.84 -1.23
CA ASN A 68 24.01 -4.62 -1.63
C ASN A 68 23.68 -4.32 -3.09
N CYS A 69 23.69 -3.06 -3.46
CA CYS A 69 23.40 -2.76 -4.85
C CYS A 69 24.65 -2.94 -5.72
N GLY A 70 24.84 -4.14 -6.28
CA GLY A 70 25.97 -4.47 -7.16
C GLY A 70 25.95 -3.74 -8.51
N ASP A 71 24.79 -3.72 -9.16
CA ASP A 71 24.56 -3.07 -10.47
C ASP A 71 23.98 -1.65 -10.36
N CYS A 72 24.18 -1.03 -9.20
CA CYS A 72 23.77 0.36 -8.98
C CYS A 72 24.66 1.35 -9.73
N ASP A 73 24.09 2.51 -10.04
CA ASP A 73 24.87 3.68 -10.44
C ASP A 73 25.87 4.05 -9.33
N ASN A 74 27.03 4.60 -9.70
CA ASN A 74 28.22 4.82 -8.85
C ASN A 74 27.91 5.18 -7.38
N ALA A 75 27.07 6.21 -7.15
CA ALA A 75 26.78 6.72 -5.82
C ALA A 75 25.98 5.75 -4.92
N GLN A 76 25.32 4.75 -5.51
CA GLN A 76 24.54 3.72 -4.80
C GLN A 76 25.25 2.37 -4.77
N LYS A 77 26.32 2.20 -5.55
CA LYS A 77 27.05 0.94 -5.66
C LYS A 77 27.59 0.49 -4.29
N GLY A 78 27.30 -0.77 -3.95
CA GLY A 78 27.74 -1.38 -2.70
C GLY A 78 26.97 -0.93 -1.44
N LYS A 79 25.99 -0.02 -1.56
CA LYS A 79 25.17 0.38 -0.41
C LYS A 79 24.11 -0.68 -0.09
N PRO A 80 23.79 -0.89 1.20
CA PRO A 80 22.74 -1.83 1.59
C PRO A 80 21.38 -1.33 1.14
N LEU A 81 20.56 -2.22 0.57
CA LEU A 81 19.19 -1.90 0.16
C LEU A 81 18.24 -1.84 1.36
N VAL A 82 18.40 -2.75 2.32
CA VAL A 82 17.59 -2.77 3.55
C VAL A 82 17.85 -1.50 4.36
N GLY A 83 16.79 -0.93 4.91
CA GLY A 83 16.83 0.30 5.67
C GLY A 83 16.63 1.57 4.83
N GLN A 84 16.71 1.51 3.50
CA GLN A 84 16.46 2.68 2.66
C GLN A 84 14.98 3.07 2.64
N THR A 85 14.69 4.35 2.88
CA THR A 85 13.36 4.92 2.69
C THR A 85 13.16 5.29 1.22
N VAL A 86 12.42 4.45 0.50
CA VAL A 86 12.17 4.57 -0.94
C VAL A 86 10.90 5.35 -1.29
N LEU A 87 9.94 5.45 -0.36
CA LEU A 87 8.69 6.20 -0.58
C LEU A 87 8.51 7.23 0.53
N ARG A 88 8.18 8.48 0.19
CA ARG A 88 8.13 9.58 1.15
C ARG A 88 7.02 10.58 0.80
N GLY A 89 6.47 11.23 1.81
CA GLY A 89 5.66 12.45 1.63
C GLY A 89 4.27 12.24 1.03
N LEU A 90 3.82 10.99 0.88
CA LEU A 90 2.47 10.72 0.43
C LEU A 90 1.47 11.23 1.46
N ARG A 91 0.33 11.75 0.99
CA ARG A 91 -0.83 12.12 1.81
C ARG A 91 -2.10 11.54 1.19
N LEU A 92 -3.06 11.17 2.03
CA LEU A 92 -4.37 10.74 1.57
C LEU A 92 -5.11 11.92 0.93
N ASP A 93 -5.67 11.70 -0.25
CA ASP A 93 -6.37 12.67 -1.08
C ASP A 93 -7.48 11.93 -1.85
N GLY A 94 -8.69 12.00 -1.31
CA GLY A 94 -9.81 11.13 -1.72
C GLY A 94 -9.48 9.66 -1.50
N ASP A 95 -9.55 8.86 -2.56
CA ASP A 95 -9.28 7.40 -2.55
C ASP A 95 -7.82 7.05 -2.90
N ALA A 96 -6.95 8.06 -3.07
CA ALA A 96 -5.57 7.88 -3.46
C ALA A 96 -4.61 8.55 -2.49
N TYR A 97 -3.34 8.14 -2.55
CA TYR A 97 -2.25 8.77 -1.83
C TYR A 97 -1.41 9.54 -2.85
N THR A 98 -1.30 10.86 -2.68
CA THR A 98 -0.69 11.76 -3.68
C THR A 98 0.39 12.64 -3.06
N GLY A 99 1.06 13.46 -3.89
CA GLY A 99 2.07 14.43 -3.45
C GLY A 99 3.42 13.85 -3.02
N GLY A 100 3.59 12.53 -3.08
CA GLY A 100 4.78 11.84 -2.60
C GLY A 100 5.93 11.82 -3.60
N LYS A 101 7.03 11.22 -3.16
CA LYS A 101 8.22 10.90 -3.95
C LYS A 101 8.59 9.44 -3.80
N ILE A 102 9.06 8.83 -4.89
CA ILE A 102 9.65 7.49 -4.89
C ILE A 102 11.08 7.57 -5.40
N THR A 103 12.01 6.92 -4.70
CA THR A 103 13.42 6.82 -5.09
C THR A 103 13.65 5.42 -5.62
N ASP A 104 14.18 5.31 -6.84
CA ASP A 104 14.72 4.05 -7.32
C ASP A 104 16.04 3.77 -6.57
N PRO A 105 16.11 2.72 -5.74
CA PRO A 105 17.32 2.42 -4.98
C PRO A 105 18.49 2.01 -5.89
N LYS A 106 18.23 1.63 -7.15
CA LYS A 106 19.28 1.25 -8.11
C LYS A 106 20.01 2.45 -8.72
N SER A 107 19.25 3.43 -9.19
CA SER A 107 19.82 4.62 -9.83
C SER A 107 19.95 5.81 -8.89
N GLY A 108 19.30 5.77 -7.72
CA GLY A 108 19.13 6.92 -6.83
C GLY A 108 18.19 7.99 -7.38
N LYS A 109 17.58 7.77 -8.55
CA LYS A 109 16.69 8.75 -9.19
C LYS A 109 15.40 8.89 -8.41
N VAL A 110 14.95 10.14 -8.25
CA VAL A 110 13.74 10.49 -7.51
C VAL A 110 12.64 10.89 -8.48
N TYR A 111 11.46 10.31 -8.29
CA TYR A 111 10.27 10.54 -9.10
C TYR A 111 9.12 11.04 -8.23
N SER A 112 8.18 11.77 -8.83
CA SER A 112 6.89 12.01 -8.19
C SER A 112 6.13 10.70 -8.05
N ALA A 113 5.43 10.53 -6.94
CA ALA A 113 4.73 9.30 -6.61
C ALA A 113 3.26 9.53 -6.27
N LYS A 114 2.41 8.62 -6.74
CA LYS A 114 1.06 8.41 -6.22
C LYS A 114 0.83 6.92 -5.98
N ALA A 115 -0.05 6.59 -5.05
CA ALA A 115 -0.40 5.22 -4.76
C ALA A 115 -1.91 5.04 -4.57
N THR A 116 -2.43 3.88 -4.96
CA THR A 116 -3.84 3.54 -4.80
C THR A 116 -3.95 2.10 -4.32
N VAL A 117 -4.68 1.90 -3.23
CA VAL A 117 -4.99 0.56 -2.74
C VAL A 117 -6.10 -0.04 -3.62
N ALA A 118 -5.91 -1.28 -4.04
CA ALA A 118 -6.81 -1.99 -4.93
C ALA A 118 -7.07 -3.42 -4.44
N ASN A 119 -7.97 -4.13 -5.13
CA ASN A 119 -8.29 -5.54 -4.88
C ASN A 119 -8.66 -5.82 -3.41
N GLY A 120 -9.49 -4.96 -2.82
CA GLY A 120 -9.93 -5.09 -1.43
C GLY A 120 -8.77 -5.09 -0.43
N GLY A 121 -7.78 -4.21 -0.62
CA GLY A 121 -6.63 -4.11 0.27
C GLY A 121 -5.44 -5.00 -0.12
N LYS A 122 -5.60 -5.96 -1.03
CA LYS A 122 -4.55 -6.96 -1.33
C LYS A 122 -3.45 -6.45 -2.25
N SER A 123 -3.69 -5.33 -2.94
CA SER A 123 -2.79 -4.78 -3.95
C SER A 123 -2.58 -3.29 -3.71
N LEU A 124 -1.36 -2.82 -3.98
CA LEU A 124 -1.01 -1.42 -3.98
C LEU A 124 -0.41 -1.06 -5.33
N GLN A 125 -1.08 -0.21 -6.08
CA GLN A 125 -0.54 0.36 -7.30
C GLN A 125 0.29 1.59 -6.93
N VAL A 126 1.59 1.55 -7.19
CA VAL A 126 2.52 2.66 -6.93
C VAL A 126 3.04 3.19 -8.25
N ARG A 127 2.74 4.44 -8.57
CA ARG A 127 3.13 5.07 -9.82
C ARG A 127 4.21 6.13 -9.61
N GLY A 128 5.35 5.93 -10.25
CA GLY A 128 6.45 6.91 -10.35
C GLY A 128 6.41 7.65 -11.69
N PHE A 129 6.57 8.98 -11.69
CA PHE A 129 6.53 9.80 -12.90
C PHE A 129 7.41 11.07 -12.82
N MET A 130 7.73 11.65 -13.98
CA MET A 130 8.44 12.94 -14.09
C MET A 130 7.50 14.01 -14.66
N GLY A 131 7.31 15.11 -13.93
CA GLY A 131 6.37 16.17 -14.33
C GLY A 131 4.92 15.72 -14.22
N ILE A 132 4.30 15.33 -15.34
CA ILE A 132 2.89 14.91 -15.40
C ILE A 132 2.72 13.40 -15.15
N SER A 133 1.66 13.03 -14.43
CA SER A 133 1.44 11.62 -14.05
C SER A 133 1.16 10.68 -15.23
N ALA A 134 0.77 11.21 -16.39
CA ALA A 134 0.60 10.43 -17.61
C ALA A 134 1.92 9.80 -18.11
N LEU A 135 3.05 10.46 -17.89
CA LEU A 135 4.38 10.03 -18.34
C LEU A 135 5.16 9.38 -17.19
N GLY A 136 4.85 8.12 -16.91
CA GLY A 136 5.43 7.37 -15.80
C GLY A 136 5.19 5.88 -15.88
N ARG A 137 5.64 5.16 -14.84
CA ARG A 137 5.49 3.70 -14.71
C ARG A 137 4.74 3.38 -13.42
N THR A 138 3.86 2.40 -13.50
CA THR A 138 3.14 1.87 -12.33
C THR A 138 3.69 0.49 -12.00
N GLN A 139 4.02 0.29 -10.73
CA GLN A 139 4.32 -1.02 -10.17
C GLN A 139 3.15 -1.49 -9.31
N THR A 140 2.92 -2.79 -9.29
CA THR A 140 1.92 -3.40 -8.41
C THR A 140 2.63 -4.14 -7.29
N TRP A 141 2.39 -3.72 -6.06
CA TRP A 141 2.89 -4.40 -4.86
C TRP A 141 1.78 -5.25 -4.25
N GLN A 142 2.16 -6.35 -3.61
CA GLN A 142 1.23 -7.29 -2.99
C GLN A 142 1.28 -7.13 -1.48
N ARG A 143 0.13 -7.11 -0.81
CA ARG A 143 0.11 -7.05 0.65
C ARG A 143 0.71 -8.33 1.23
N VAL A 144 1.58 -8.19 2.22
CA VAL A 144 2.06 -9.30 3.03
C VAL A 144 1.06 -9.49 4.17
N GLN A 145 0.44 -10.67 4.24
CA GLN A 145 -0.45 -11.06 5.34
C GLN A 145 0.36 -11.52 6.55
#